data_AF-A0A679ISA7-F1
#
_entry.id   AF-A0A679ISA7-F1
#
_cell.length_a   1.000
_cell.length_b   1.000
_cell.length_c   1.000
_cell.angle_alpha   90.00
_cell.angle_beta   90.00
_cell.angle_gamma   90.00
#
_symmetry.space_group_name_H-M   'P 1'
#
loop_
_entity.id
_entity.type
_entity.pdbx_description
1 polymer ?
#
loop_
_entity_poly.entity_id
_entity_poly.type
_entity_poly.pdbx_seq_one_letter_code
_entity_poly.pdbx_strand_id
1 'polypeptide(L)'
;MFFKKTPTISTTELENKLSEKPQIIDVREPHEFKIGHIPGAKNIPLAKVSTYTPKGQVYVVCQSGMRSKRATKILLKQGHNEFGHLEGDTIVGLKHKSAVITLVERLSKVIITLQPCGRQAIDIENKLNHWFESVPKNLFKSITFDCGKEFSNWKQISNANDIAIYFADPGTPSQRGLNENSNGLLRRDGLLKSMDFNSVDESFIQSVASKRNNIPRKSLNYRTPLEVFLSYVSIDDLSNLI
;
A
#
# COMPACT_ATOMS: atom_id res chain seq x y z
N MET A 1 3.84 -24.54 -0.37
CA MET A 1 2.72 -23.81 -1.01
C MET A 1 1.54 -23.82 -0.03
N PHE A 2 1.43 -22.83 0.85
CA PHE A 2 0.36 -22.79 1.85
C PHE A 2 -0.71 -21.77 1.42
N PHE A 3 -1.84 -22.27 0.92
CA PHE A 3 -3.03 -21.44 0.75
C PHE A 3 -3.46 -20.94 2.13
N LYS A 4 -3.28 -19.65 2.43
CA LYS A 4 -3.89 -19.03 3.63
C LYS A 4 -5.40 -19.31 3.57
N LYS A 5 -5.87 -20.21 4.44
CA LYS A 5 -7.30 -20.54 4.57
C LYS A 5 -8.03 -19.25 4.93
N THR A 6 -9.12 -18.94 4.23
CA THR A 6 -9.97 -17.81 4.60
C THR A 6 -10.44 -18.03 6.04
N PRO A 7 -10.21 -17.09 6.98
CA PRO A 7 -10.70 -17.23 8.33
C PRO A 7 -12.22 -17.43 8.32
N THR A 8 -12.69 -18.45 9.03
CA THR A 8 -14.10 -18.81 9.14
C THR A 8 -14.52 -18.80 10.60
N ILE A 9 -15.74 -18.36 10.85
CA ILE A 9 -16.37 -18.40 12.16
C ILE A 9 -17.68 -19.20 12.03
N SER A 10 -18.00 -20.01 13.02
CA SER A 10 -19.28 -20.70 13.09
C SER A 10 -20.41 -19.74 13.47
N THR A 11 -21.66 -20.15 13.25
CA THR A 11 -22.84 -19.36 13.63
C THR A 11 -22.90 -19.15 15.14
N THR A 12 -22.62 -20.19 15.93
CA THR A 12 -22.62 -20.14 17.40
C THR A 12 -21.54 -19.20 17.95
N GLU A 13 -20.34 -19.22 17.36
CA GLU A 13 -19.27 -18.30 17.75
C GLU A 13 -19.61 -16.84 17.41
N LEU A 14 -20.24 -16.60 16.25
CA LEU A 14 -20.67 -15.26 15.88
C LEU A 14 -21.81 -14.77 16.79
N GLU A 15 -22.73 -15.64 17.17
CA GLU A 15 -23.83 -15.34 18.08
C GLU A 15 -23.33 -14.89 19.47
N ASN A 16 -22.35 -15.60 20.02
CA ASN A 16 -21.70 -15.23 21.29
C ASN A 16 -21.04 -13.84 21.24
N LYS A 17 -20.63 -13.40 20.06
CA LYS A 17 -20.00 -12.09 19.84
C LYS A 17 -20.98 -10.96 19.58
N LEU A 18 -22.28 -11.23 19.39
CA LEU A 18 -23.26 -10.17 19.09
C LEU A 18 -23.39 -9.14 20.23
N SER A 19 -23.10 -9.54 21.47
CA SER A 19 -23.05 -8.64 22.64
C SER A 19 -22.01 -7.53 22.50
N GLU A 20 -20.92 -7.78 21.78
CA GLU A 20 -19.83 -6.83 21.51
C GLU A 20 -20.18 -5.82 20.40
N LYS A 21 -21.36 -5.94 19.78
CA LYS A 21 -21.81 -5.13 18.61
C LYS A 21 -20.77 -5.10 17.48
N PRO A 22 -20.31 -6.27 16.98
CA PRO A 22 -19.29 -6.34 15.95
C PRO A 22 -19.79 -5.76 14.63
N GLN A 23 -18.87 -5.34 13.77
CA GLN A 23 -19.22 -4.91 12.42
C GLN A 23 -19.57 -6.13 11.55
N ILE A 24 -20.85 -6.27 11.19
CA ILE A 24 -21.35 -7.36 10.35
C ILE A 24 -21.86 -6.80 9.02
N ILE A 25 -21.43 -7.40 7.91
CA ILE A 25 -22.02 -7.16 6.59
C ILE A 25 -22.70 -8.41 6.05
N ASP A 26 -23.88 -8.22 5.47
CA ASP A 26 -24.62 -9.25 4.77
C ASP A 26 -24.49 -9.03 3.26
N VAL A 27 -23.87 -9.99 2.58
CA VAL A 27 -23.54 -9.89 1.15
C VAL A 27 -24.59 -10.52 0.23
N ARG A 28 -25.76 -10.81 0.77
CA ARG A 28 -26.94 -11.25 0.01
C ARG A 28 -27.61 -10.09 -0.73
N GLU A 29 -28.51 -10.42 -1.64
CA GLU A 29 -29.30 -9.41 -2.34
C GLU A 29 -30.26 -8.68 -1.37
N PRO A 30 -30.64 -7.43 -1.65
CA PRO A 30 -31.46 -6.63 -0.73
C PRO A 30 -32.80 -7.28 -0.36
N HIS A 31 -33.39 -8.05 -1.27
CA HIS A 31 -34.65 -8.76 -1.00
C HIS A 31 -34.47 -9.89 0.02
N GLU A 32 -33.38 -10.66 -0.06
CA GLU A 32 -33.05 -11.71 0.93
C GLU A 32 -32.79 -11.12 2.31
N PHE A 33 -32.14 -9.96 2.36
CA PHE A 33 -31.86 -9.26 3.61
C PHE A 33 -33.15 -8.75 4.29
N LYS A 34 -34.12 -8.24 3.50
CA LYS A 34 -35.42 -7.79 4.00
C LYS A 34 -36.27 -8.91 4.61
N ILE A 35 -36.16 -10.13 4.08
CA ILE A 35 -36.90 -11.30 4.59
C ILE A 35 -36.40 -11.69 6.00
N GLY A 36 -35.13 -11.46 6.30
CA GLY A 36 -34.56 -11.67 7.62
C GLY A 36 -33.04 -11.57 7.61
N HIS A 37 -32.48 -10.96 8.65
CA HIS A 37 -31.04 -10.73 8.80
C HIS A 37 -30.63 -10.62 10.27
N ILE A 38 -29.33 -10.70 10.53
CA ILE A 38 -28.77 -10.53 11.87
C ILE A 38 -28.96 -9.06 12.31
N PRO A 39 -29.55 -8.79 13.49
CA PRO A 39 -29.72 -7.42 13.98
C PRO A 39 -28.40 -6.64 14.00
N GLY A 40 -28.41 -5.43 13.42
CA GLY A 40 -27.22 -4.57 13.31
C GLY A 40 -26.32 -4.86 12.09
N ALA A 41 -26.59 -5.91 11.31
CA ALA A 41 -25.86 -6.15 10.06
C ALA A 41 -26.20 -5.08 9.00
N LYS A 42 -25.21 -4.69 8.20
CA LYS A 42 -25.40 -3.82 7.03
C LYS A 42 -25.50 -4.65 5.76
N ASN A 43 -26.53 -4.41 4.93
CA ASN A 43 -26.61 -5.07 3.64
C ASN A 43 -25.65 -4.43 2.62
N ILE A 44 -24.64 -5.19 2.20
CA ILE A 44 -23.67 -4.80 1.17
C ILE A 44 -23.61 -5.95 0.16
N PRO A 45 -24.51 -6.00 -0.83
CA PRO A 45 -24.56 -7.09 -1.81
C PRO A 45 -23.19 -7.37 -2.41
N LEU A 46 -22.90 -8.63 -2.75
CA LEU A 46 -21.57 -9.06 -3.21
C LEU A 46 -20.99 -8.15 -4.33
N ALA A 47 -21.83 -7.67 -5.25
CA ALA A 47 -21.46 -6.76 -6.33
C ALA A 47 -20.92 -5.39 -5.85
N LYS A 48 -21.32 -4.94 -4.66
CA LYS A 48 -20.93 -3.66 -4.05
C LYS A 48 -19.78 -3.80 -3.04
N VAL A 49 -19.38 -5.02 -2.69
CA VAL A 49 -18.29 -5.27 -1.72
C VAL A 49 -16.98 -4.62 -2.17
N SER A 50 -16.71 -4.54 -3.49
CA SER A 50 -15.54 -3.87 -4.06
C SER A 50 -15.42 -2.37 -3.72
N THR A 51 -16.53 -1.75 -3.32
CA THR A 51 -16.61 -0.32 -2.94
C THR A 51 -16.79 -0.09 -1.44
N TYR A 52 -16.84 -1.17 -0.65
CA TYR A 52 -17.04 -1.11 0.79
C TYR A 52 -15.69 -1.15 1.52
N THR A 53 -15.48 -0.18 2.41
CA THR A 53 -14.29 -0.12 3.28
C THR A 53 -14.69 -0.41 4.72
N PRO A 54 -14.28 -1.56 5.30
CA PRO A 54 -14.57 -1.89 6.69
C PRO A 54 -13.75 -1.02 7.64
N LYS A 55 -14.36 -0.57 8.74
CA LYS A 55 -13.63 0.03 9.87
C LYS A 55 -13.27 -1.07 10.87
N GLY A 56 -12.03 -1.55 10.85
CA GLY A 56 -11.56 -2.63 11.71
C GLY A 56 -12.07 -4.02 11.32
N GLN A 57 -12.15 -4.93 12.31
CA GLN A 57 -12.59 -6.31 12.08
C GLN A 57 -14.03 -6.35 11.57
N VAL A 58 -14.26 -7.04 10.45
CA VAL A 58 -15.58 -7.23 9.85
C VAL A 58 -15.93 -8.71 9.75
N TYR A 59 -17.19 -9.04 10.03
CA TYR A 59 -17.77 -10.35 9.80
C TYR A 59 -18.66 -10.31 8.57
N VAL A 60 -18.50 -11.30 7.69
CA VAL A 60 -19.18 -11.34 6.39
C VAL A 60 -20.11 -12.54 6.37
N VAL A 61 -21.40 -12.29 6.18
CA VAL A 61 -22.42 -13.35 6.23
C VAL A 61 -23.15 -13.50 4.91
N CYS A 62 -23.55 -14.74 4.60
CA CYS A 62 -24.50 -15.06 3.55
C CYS A 62 -25.18 -16.41 3.87
N GLN A 63 -26.16 -16.82 3.06
CA GLN A 63 -26.97 -18.01 3.34
C GLN A 63 -26.16 -19.33 3.32
N SER A 64 -25.27 -19.52 2.35
CA SER A 64 -24.57 -20.81 2.09
C SER A 64 -23.05 -20.75 2.26
N GLY A 65 -22.51 -19.64 2.77
CA GLY A 65 -21.07 -19.42 2.93
C GLY A 65 -20.27 -19.11 1.65
N MET A 66 -20.83 -19.36 0.45
CA MET A 66 -20.06 -19.16 -0.79
C MET A 66 -19.85 -17.68 -1.15
N ARG A 67 -20.90 -16.86 -1.00
CA ARG A 67 -20.83 -15.40 -1.24
C ARG A 67 -19.96 -14.71 -0.19
N SER A 68 -20.08 -15.08 1.09
CA SER A 68 -19.23 -14.53 2.14
C SER A 68 -17.77 -14.90 1.92
N LYS A 69 -17.44 -16.14 1.54
CA LYS A 69 -16.06 -16.53 1.18
C LYS A 69 -15.48 -15.68 0.04
N ARG A 70 -16.28 -15.40 -1.00
CA ARG A 70 -15.86 -14.51 -2.12
C ARG A 70 -15.67 -13.07 -1.64
N ALA A 71 -16.63 -12.54 -0.88
CA ALA A 71 -16.55 -11.20 -0.31
C ALA A 71 -15.36 -11.03 0.65
N THR A 72 -15.08 -12.00 1.52
CA THR A 72 -13.92 -11.98 2.41
C THR A 72 -12.61 -11.98 1.61
N LYS A 73 -12.52 -12.71 0.50
CA LYS A 73 -11.34 -12.60 -0.38
C LYS A 73 -11.20 -11.22 -1.00
N ILE A 74 -12.31 -10.60 -1.43
CA ILE A 74 -12.32 -9.23 -1.94
C ILE A 74 -11.86 -8.26 -0.84
N LEU A 75 -12.42 -8.37 0.36
CA LEU A 75 -12.10 -7.53 1.52
C LEU A 75 -10.69 -7.72 2.04
N LEU A 76 -10.17 -8.94 2.10
CA LEU A 76 -8.78 -9.21 2.45
C LEU A 76 -7.85 -8.61 1.40
N LYS A 77 -8.18 -8.75 0.11
CA LYS A 77 -7.47 -8.07 -0.98
C LYS A 77 -7.64 -6.54 -0.88
N GLN A 78 -8.74 -6.04 -0.33
CA GLN A 78 -8.95 -4.61 -0.09
C GLN A 78 -8.23 -4.07 1.13
N GLY A 79 -8.00 -4.87 2.17
CA GLY A 79 -7.05 -4.54 3.25
C GLY A 79 -5.60 -4.44 2.73
N HIS A 80 -5.34 -4.96 1.54
CA HIS A 80 -4.13 -4.68 0.76
C HIS A 80 -4.28 -3.47 -0.20
N ASN A 81 -5.45 -2.86 -0.28
CA ASN A 81 -5.84 -1.76 -1.17
C ASN A 81 -6.41 -0.57 -0.37
N GLU A 82 -5.85 -0.28 0.78
CA GLU A 82 -6.04 1.00 1.46
C GLU A 82 -4.98 1.99 0.97
N PHE A 83 -5.33 3.27 0.83
CA PHE A 83 -4.39 4.30 0.41
C PHE A 83 -3.40 4.62 1.54
N GLY A 84 -2.18 4.95 1.15
CA GLY A 84 -1.17 5.44 2.09
C GLY A 84 -0.21 4.35 2.56
N HIS A 85 -0.24 3.16 1.95
CA HIS A 85 0.73 2.10 2.23
C HIS A 85 1.78 2.06 1.12
N LEU A 86 3.03 2.30 1.50
CA LEU A 86 4.18 2.32 0.60
C LEU A 86 4.93 0.99 0.65
N GLU A 87 5.41 0.53 -0.50
CA GLU A 87 6.51 -0.44 -0.59
C GLU A 87 7.81 0.34 -0.78
N GLY A 88 8.82 0.08 0.07
CA GLY A 88 10.12 0.73 0.03
C GLY A 88 11.24 -0.21 -0.40
N ASP A 89 12.18 0.30 -1.19
CA ASP A 89 13.38 -0.41 -1.67
C ASP A 89 14.47 0.60 -2.06
N THR A 90 15.66 0.14 -2.42
CA THR A 90 16.72 0.97 -3.00
C THR A 90 17.18 0.48 -4.38
N ILE A 91 17.42 1.42 -5.28
CA ILE A 91 18.12 1.20 -6.55
C ILE A 91 19.57 1.58 -6.37
N VAL A 92 20.48 0.60 -6.42
CA VAL A 92 21.92 0.82 -6.21
C VAL A 92 22.66 1.20 -7.50
N GLY A 93 23.44 2.27 -7.47
CA GLY A 93 24.20 2.80 -8.60
C GLY A 93 25.56 2.12 -8.82
N LEU A 94 26.40 2.79 -9.62
CA LEU A 94 27.72 2.33 -10.03
C LEU A 94 28.58 1.88 -8.85
N LYS A 95 29.19 0.70 -8.97
CA LYS A 95 30.11 0.12 -7.98
C LYS A 95 29.56 0.11 -6.55
N HIS A 96 28.24 0.08 -6.39
CA HIS A 96 27.59 0.14 -5.08
C HIS A 96 27.91 1.40 -4.25
N LYS A 97 28.24 2.53 -4.91
CA LYS A 97 28.62 3.78 -4.21
C LYS A 97 27.48 4.75 -3.95
N SER A 98 26.40 4.65 -4.71
CA SER A 98 25.23 5.52 -4.61
C SER A 98 23.93 4.73 -4.64
N ALA A 99 22.84 5.33 -4.19
CA ALA A 99 21.52 4.72 -4.19
C ALA A 99 20.43 5.76 -4.48
N VAL A 100 19.28 5.26 -4.90
CA VAL A 100 18.02 6.00 -4.95
C VAL A 100 17.02 5.20 -4.13
N ILE A 101 16.39 5.84 -3.14
CA ILE A 101 15.26 5.24 -2.42
C ILE A 101 14.05 5.28 -3.34
N THR A 102 13.36 4.16 -3.46
CA THR A 102 12.14 4.02 -4.24
C THR A 102 10.99 3.63 -3.34
N LEU A 103 10.00 4.52 -3.23
CA LEU A 103 8.76 4.28 -2.51
C LEU A 103 7.63 4.16 -3.54
N VAL A 104 6.82 3.10 -3.46
CA VAL A 104 5.68 2.91 -4.37
C VAL A 104 4.40 2.73 -3.58
N GLU A 105 3.44 3.62 -3.81
CA GLU A 105 2.14 3.54 -3.13
C GLU A 105 1.30 2.41 -3.74
N ARG A 106 0.77 1.53 -2.90
CA ARG A 106 0.24 0.21 -3.32
C ARG A 106 -1.04 0.31 -4.15
N LEU A 107 -1.86 1.35 -3.95
CA LEU A 107 -3.09 1.55 -4.70
C LEU A 107 -2.89 2.26 -6.04
N SER A 108 -2.42 3.49 -5.97
CA SER A 108 -2.18 4.40 -7.09
C SER A 108 -0.99 3.97 -7.93
N LYS A 109 -0.04 3.23 -7.34
CA LYS A 109 1.22 2.82 -7.99
C LYS A 109 2.10 4.01 -8.35
N VAL A 110 1.88 5.16 -7.70
CA VAL A 110 2.76 6.32 -7.83
C VAL A 110 4.13 5.92 -7.29
N ILE A 111 5.17 6.25 -8.04
CA ILE A 111 6.56 5.99 -7.70
C ILE A 111 7.16 7.30 -7.21
N ILE A 112 7.71 7.30 -6.01
CA ILE A 112 8.42 8.40 -5.40
C ILE A 112 9.89 7.99 -5.32
N THR A 113 10.77 8.84 -5.85
CA THR A 113 12.21 8.62 -5.85
C THR A 113 12.88 9.69 -5.01
N LEU A 114 13.74 9.27 -4.08
CA LEU A 114 14.51 10.16 -3.22
C LEU A 114 15.99 9.84 -3.38
N GLN A 115 16.82 10.87 -3.50
CA GLN A 115 18.28 10.71 -3.60
C GLN A 115 18.93 10.93 -2.22
N PRO A 116 19.31 9.86 -1.50
CA PRO A 116 20.13 10.00 -0.29
C PRO A 116 21.58 10.37 -0.63
N CYS A 117 22.27 11.04 0.30
CA CYS A 117 23.70 11.38 0.15
C CYS A 117 24.63 10.16 0.18
N GLY A 118 24.10 8.99 0.53
CA GLY A 118 24.84 7.75 0.69
C GLY A 118 23.92 6.54 0.82
N ARG A 119 24.46 5.44 1.35
CA ARG A 119 23.78 4.13 1.43
C ARG A 119 23.66 3.60 2.85
N GLN A 120 24.27 4.28 3.82
CA GLN A 120 24.24 3.83 5.19
C GLN A 120 22.85 4.12 5.78
N ALA A 121 22.48 3.40 6.84
CA ALA A 121 21.17 3.59 7.46
C ALA A 121 20.89 5.04 7.88
N ILE A 122 21.93 5.78 8.30
CA ILE A 122 21.83 7.20 8.63
C ILE A 122 21.53 8.08 7.41
N ASP A 123 22.08 7.76 6.24
CA ASP A 123 21.86 8.52 5.00
C ASP A 123 20.40 8.34 4.53
N ILE A 124 19.89 7.11 4.65
CA ILE A 124 18.51 6.75 4.32
C ILE A 124 17.53 7.40 5.30
N GLU A 125 17.82 7.32 6.60
CA GLU A 125 17.04 7.96 7.67
C GLU A 125 16.92 9.46 7.45
N ASN A 126 18.04 10.16 7.27
CA ASN A 126 18.05 11.61 7.09
C ASN A 126 17.22 12.02 5.86
N LYS A 127 17.37 11.30 4.74
CA LYS A 127 16.62 11.60 3.52
C LYS A 127 15.13 11.35 3.67
N LEU A 128 14.73 10.27 4.35
CA LEU A 128 13.31 9.97 4.61
C LEU A 128 12.68 11.00 5.54
N ASN A 129 13.35 11.34 6.64
CA ASN A 129 12.85 12.35 7.59
C ASN A 129 12.65 13.70 6.89
N HIS A 130 13.65 14.15 6.13
CA HIS A 130 13.54 15.40 5.38
C HIS A 130 12.41 15.37 4.33
N TRP A 131 12.23 14.24 3.65
CA TRP A 131 11.10 14.09 2.72
C TRP A 131 9.76 14.16 3.46
N PHE A 132 9.62 13.52 4.61
CA PHE A 132 8.38 13.57 5.41
C PHE A 132 8.04 14.98 5.92
N GLU A 133 9.01 15.89 6.09
CA GLU A 133 8.75 17.30 6.41
C GLU A 133 7.93 17.99 5.30
N SER A 134 8.10 17.58 4.05
CA SER A 134 7.36 18.09 2.88
C SER A 134 6.05 17.36 2.60
N VAL A 135 5.74 16.30 3.35
CA VAL A 135 4.56 15.47 3.13
C VAL A 135 3.50 15.82 4.18
N PRO A 136 2.23 16.01 3.78
CA PRO A 136 1.13 16.18 4.73
C PRO A 136 1.08 15.05 5.75
N LYS A 137 0.95 15.41 7.03
CA LYS A 137 0.86 14.44 8.13
C LYS A 137 -0.30 13.47 7.89
N ASN A 138 -0.08 12.19 8.20
CA ASN A 138 -1.04 11.10 8.03
C ASN A 138 -1.41 10.76 6.57
N LEU A 139 -0.78 11.36 5.56
CA LEU A 139 -1.01 10.98 4.16
C LEU A 139 -0.58 9.53 3.91
N PHE A 140 0.58 9.16 4.44
CA PHE A 140 1.09 7.79 4.43
C PHE A 140 0.95 7.16 5.82
N LYS A 141 0.50 5.91 5.85
CA LYS A 141 0.20 5.13 7.05
C LYS A 141 1.29 4.14 7.38
N SER A 142 1.92 3.57 6.35
CA SER A 142 3.01 2.63 6.55
C SER A 142 3.99 2.55 5.38
N ILE A 143 5.20 2.07 5.69
CA ILE A 143 6.16 1.61 4.68
C ILE A 143 6.54 0.17 4.97
N THR A 144 6.57 -0.67 3.93
CA THR A 144 7.11 -2.02 4.00
C THR A 144 8.44 -2.08 3.27
N PHE A 145 9.54 -2.34 3.99
CA PHE A 145 10.88 -2.50 3.42
C PHE A 145 11.27 -3.98 3.29
N ASP A 146 12.40 -4.23 2.64
CA ASP A 146 13.12 -5.50 2.80
C ASP A 146 13.95 -5.50 4.08
N CYS A 147 14.46 -6.66 4.48
CA CYS A 147 15.37 -6.79 5.61
C CYS A 147 16.80 -6.28 5.30
N GLY A 148 16.93 -5.29 4.41
CA GLY A 148 18.17 -4.63 4.06
C GLY A 148 18.78 -3.91 5.27
N LYS A 149 20.10 -3.93 5.37
CA LYS A 149 20.81 -3.29 6.50
C LYS A 149 20.70 -1.77 6.45
N GLU A 150 20.50 -1.21 5.26
CA GLU A 150 20.24 0.21 5.02
C GLU A 150 18.95 0.71 5.71
N PHE A 151 18.06 -0.18 6.13
CA PHE A 151 16.83 0.16 6.86
C PHE A 151 16.91 -0.20 8.36
N SER A 152 18.11 -0.41 8.92
CA SER A 152 18.26 -0.77 10.33
C SER A 152 17.75 0.30 11.31
N ASN A 153 17.73 1.57 10.89
CA ASN A 153 17.27 2.71 11.69
C ASN A 153 15.75 2.98 11.55
N TRP A 154 14.98 1.97 11.13
CA TRP A 154 13.54 2.09 10.95
C TRP A 154 12.78 2.59 12.19
N LYS A 155 13.24 2.25 13.41
CA LYS A 155 12.58 2.70 14.64
C LYS A 155 12.61 4.23 14.76
N GLN A 156 13.72 4.85 14.40
CA GLN A 156 13.87 6.30 14.42
C GLN A 156 12.93 6.96 13.40
N ILE A 157 12.93 6.45 12.16
CA ILE A 157 12.05 6.92 11.08
C ILE A 157 10.58 6.78 11.47
N SER A 158 10.19 5.63 12.03
CA SER A 158 8.82 5.33 12.45
C SER A 158 8.32 6.30 13.51
N ASN A 159 9.13 6.53 14.55
CA ASN A 159 8.77 7.40 15.67
C ASN A 159 8.74 8.88 15.28
N ALA A 160 9.72 9.33 14.48
CA ALA A 160 9.84 10.73 14.10
C ALA A 160 8.69 11.20 13.20
N ASN A 161 8.20 10.33 12.32
CA ASN A 161 7.21 10.67 11.30
C ASN A 161 5.82 10.09 11.57
N ASP A 162 5.62 9.45 12.73
CA ASP A 162 4.37 8.78 13.11
C ASP A 162 3.85 7.82 12.02
N ILE A 163 4.75 6.97 11.52
CA ILE A 163 4.46 6.04 10.42
C ILE A 163 4.81 4.61 10.81
N ALA A 164 3.94 3.65 10.50
CA ALA A 164 4.23 2.24 10.77
C ALA A 164 5.27 1.69 9.78
N ILE A 165 6.28 0.98 10.27
CA ILE A 165 7.26 0.32 9.40
C ILE A 165 7.19 -1.20 9.57
N TYR A 166 7.08 -1.89 8.44
CA TYR A 166 7.05 -3.34 8.35
C TYR A 166 8.21 -3.87 7.50
N PHE A 167 8.52 -5.15 7.67
CA PHE A 167 9.53 -5.86 6.89
C PHE A 167 8.91 -7.07 6.22
N ALA A 168 9.26 -7.29 4.95
CA ALA A 168 8.87 -8.51 4.24
C ALA A 168 9.60 -9.73 4.81
N ASP A 169 8.93 -10.89 4.80
CA ASP A 169 9.51 -12.13 5.29
C ASP A 169 10.70 -12.55 4.40
N PRO A 170 11.83 -12.99 4.99
CA PRO A 170 12.96 -13.49 4.22
C PRO A 170 12.54 -14.57 3.22
N GLY A 171 12.97 -14.43 1.96
CA GLY A 171 12.64 -15.41 0.91
C GLY A 171 11.22 -15.32 0.36
N THR A 172 10.47 -14.24 0.63
CA THR A 172 9.13 -14.00 0.04
C THR A 172 9.06 -12.74 -0.84
N PRO A 173 9.68 -12.73 -2.03
CA PRO A 173 9.71 -11.56 -2.92
C PRO A 173 8.31 -11.10 -3.36
N SER A 174 7.35 -12.01 -3.43
CA SER A 174 5.97 -11.73 -3.83
C SER A 174 5.21 -10.79 -2.88
N GLN A 175 5.70 -10.59 -1.65
CA GLN A 175 5.17 -9.58 -0.72
C GLN A 175 5.52 -8.14 -1.12
N ARG A 176 6.51 -7.94 -2.03
CA ARG A 176 6.96 -6.64 -2.55
C ARG A 176 7.03 -6.61 -4.08
N GLY A 177 6.17 -7.38 -4.75
CA GLY A 177 6.21 -7.51 -6.20
C GLY A 177 5.99 -6.17 -6.95
N LEU A 178 5.48 -5.13 -6.29
CA LEU A 178 5.29 -3.82 -6.90
C LEU A 178 6.62 -3.05 -7.00
N ASN A 179 7.48 -3.09 -5.98
CA ASN A 179 8.79 -2.45 -6.03
C ASN A 179 9.72 -3.11 -7.04
N GLU A 180 9.77 -4.44 -7.11
CA GLU A 180 10.61 -5.13 -8.10
C GLU A 180 10.26 -4.73 -9.54
N ASN A 181 8.96 -4.71 -9.86
CA ASN A 181 8.49 -4.26 -11.17
C ASN A 181 8.80 -2.77 -11.40
N SER A 182 8.55 -1.91 -10.41
CA SER A 182 8.78 -0.46 -10.53
C SER A 182 10.27 -0.14 -10.71
N ASN A 183 11.16 -0.82 -9.98
CA ASN A 183 12.59 -0.65 -10.08
C ASN A 183 13.12 -1.11 -11.44
N GLY A 184 12.61 -2.21 -11.98
CA GLY A 184 12.89 -2.65 -13.35
C GLY A 184 12.45 -1.63 -14.41
N LEU A 185 11.33 -0.93 -14.19
CA LEU A 185 10.82 0.10 -15.08
C LEU A 185 11.65 1.39 -15.02
N LEU A 186 12.10 1.82 -13.83
CA LEU A 186 12.97 2.99 -13.65
C LEU A 186 14.37 2.76 -14.24
N ARG A 187 14.90 1.54 -14.07
CA ARG A 187 16.18 1.10 -14.68
C ARG A 187 16.16 1.23 -16.20
N ARG A 188 15.07 0.81 -16.83
CA ARG A 188 14.90 0.84 -18.29
C ARG A 188 14.81 2.26 -18.84
N ASP A 189 14.28 3.18 -18.04
CA ASP A 189 13.95 4.53 -18.50
C ASP A 189 15.01 5.60 -18.17
N GLY A 190 16.02 5.27 -17.35
CA GLY A 190 17.13 6.20 -17.13
C GLY A 190 18.03 5.89 -15.94
N LEU A 191 17.57 5.14 -14.93
CA LEU A 191 18.35 4.87 -13.72
C LEU A 191 19.29 3.66 -13.89
N LEU A 192 20.24 3.73 -14.84
CA LEU A 192 21.11 2.62 -15.22
C LEU A 192 22.01 2.11 -14.06
N LYS A 193 22.39 0.83 -14.08
CA LYS A 193 23.30 0.23 -13.06
C LYS A 193 24.70 0.84 -13.08
N SER A 194 25.13 1.35 -14.23
CA SER A 194 26.42 2.01 -14.43
C SER A 194 26.44 3.49 -14.04
N MET A 195 25.30 4.06 -13.66
CA MET A 195 25.20 5.47 -13.28
C MET A 195 25.64 5.66 -11.83
N ASP A 196 26.50 6.65 -11.58
CA ASP A 196 26.70 7.14 -10.23
C ASP A 196 25.63 8.17 -9.90
N PHE A 197 24.67 7.81 -9.06
CA PHE A 197 23.58 8.71 -8.74
C PHE A 197 24.04 9.97 -8.01
N ASN A 198 25.20 9.98 -7.36
CA ASN A 198 25.74 11.19 -6.73
C ASN A 198 26.20 12.25 -7.75
N SER A 199 26.34 11.86 -9.03
CA SER A 199 26.78 12.74 -10.13
C SER A 199 25.62 13.27 -10.98
N VAL A 200 24.38 12.91 -10.63
CA VAL A 200 23.18 13.41 -11.32
C VAL A 200 22.30 14.18 -10.35
N ASP A 201 21.58 15.15 -10.89
CA ASP A 201 20.64 15.96 -10.12
C ASP A 201 19.42 15.14 -9.69
N GLU A 202 18.89 15.45 -8.50
CA GLU A 202 17.68 14.80 -7.99
C GLU A 202 16.48 15.03 -8.93
N SER A 203 16.42 16.18 -9.59
CA SER A 203 15.39 16.51 -10.59
C SER A 203 15.39 15.54 -11.77
N PHE A 204 16.56 15.07 -12.21
CA PHE A 204 16.65 14.05 -13.25
C PHE A 204 16.04 12.73 -12.76
N ILE A 205 16.40 12.30 -11.55
CA ILE A 205 15.88 11.05 -10.96
C ILE A 205 14.34 11.12 -10.79
N GLN A 206 13.83 12.26 -10.33
CA GLN A 206 12.40 12.53 -10.21
C GLN A 206 11.72 12.57 -11.58
N SER A 207 12.36 13.11 -12.62
CA SER A 207 11.79 13.13 -13.99
C SER A 207 11.54 11.73 -14.55
N VAL A 208 12.43 10.76 -14.23
CA VAL A 208 12.27 9.35 -14.65
C VAL A 208 11.05 8.73 -13.97
N ALA A 209 10.85 8.99 -12.67
CA ALA A 209 9.66 8.54 -11.95
C ALA A 209 8.39 9.25 -12.45
N SER A 210 8.44 10.57 -12.65
CA SER A 210 7.33 11.37 -13.16
C SER A 210 6.84 10.88 -14.52
N LYS A 211 7.76 10.56 -15.44
CA LYS A 211 7.41 9.92 -16.72
C LYS A 211 6.59 8.65 -16.51
N ARG A 212 6.98 7.77 -15.58
CA ARG A 212 6.24 6.53 -15.26
C ARG A 212 4.91 6.78 -14.55
N ASN A 213 4.82 7.84 -13.76
CA ASN A 213 3.60 8.23 -13.06
C ASN A 213 2.55 8.86 -13.98
N ASN A 214 2.96 9.31 -15.17
CA ASN A 214 2.08 9.87 -16.19
C ASN A 214 1.71 8.89 -17.32
N ILE A 215 2.14 7.61 -17.24
CA ILE A 215 1.77 6.59 -18.22
C ILE A 215 0.53 5.82 -17.72
N PRO A 216 -0.57 5.78 -18.51
CA PRO A 216 -1.75 4.97 -18.23
C PRO A 216 -1.44 3.50 -17.97
N ARG A 217 -2.03 2.91 -16.92
CA ARG A 217 -1.85 1.49 -16.60
C ARG A 217 -3.17 0.73 -16.73
N LYS A 218 -3.18 -0.38 -17.47
CA LYS A 218 -4.35 -1.28 -17.56
C LYS A 218 -4.87 -1.71 -16.18
N SER A 219 -3.97 -1.93 -15.23
CA SER A 219 -4.31 -2.29 -13.85
C SER A 219 -4.99 -1.18 -13.04
N LEU A 220 -4.99 0.05 -13.54
CA LEU A 220 -5.65 1.23 -12.97
C LEU A 220 -6.80 1.70 -13.87
N ASN A 221 -7.39 0.78 -14.65
CA ASN A 221 -8.42 1.08 -15.64
C ASN A 221 -8.00 2.18 -16.63
N TYR A 222 -6.74 2.14 -17.08
CA TYR A 222 -6.15 3.10 -18.01
C TYR A 222 -6.06 4.54 -17.49
N ARG A 223 -6.17 4.75 -16.18
CA ARG A 223 -5.73 5.99 -15.53
C ARG A 223 -4.23 5.96 -15.27
N THR A 224 -3.62 7.13 -15.13
CA THR A 224 -2.22 7.26 -14.73
C THR A 224 -2.07 7.07 -13.21
N PRO A 225 -0.91 6.57 -12.73
CA PRO A 225 -0.65 6.55 -11.30
C PRO A 225 -0.86 7.89 -10.60
N LEU A 226 -0.43 8.98 -11.23
CA LEU A 226 -0.58 10.32 -10.68
C LEU A 226 -2.06 10.73 -10.56
N GLU A 227 -2.88 10.48 -11.58
CA GLU A 227 -4.32 10.76 -11.53
C GLU A 227 -5.02 10.00 -10.39
N VAL A 228 -4.64 8.73 -10.18
CA VAL A 228 -5.21 7.93 -9.10
C VAL A 228 -4.73 8.45 -7.76
N PHE A 229 -3.44 8.75 -7.61
CA PHE A 229 -2.87 9.32 -6.38
C PHE A 229 -3.58 10.62 -5.99
N LEU A 230 -3.69 11.57 -6.92
CA LEU A 230 -4.35 12.87 -6.69
C LEU A 230 -5.83 12.74 -6.31
N SER A 231 -6.50 11.65 -6.67
CA SER A 231 -7.89 11.41 -6.20
C SER A 231 -8.00 11.02 -4.72
N TYR A 232 -6.89 10.73 -4.06
CA TYR A 232 -6.81 10.45 -2.61
C TYR A 232 -6.17 11.58 -1.81
N VAL A 233 -5.57 12.57 -2.47
CA VAL A 233 -4.94 13.74 -1.85
C VAL A 233 -5.94 14.87 -1.82
N SER A 234 -6.18 15.50 -0.66
CA SER A 234 -7.10 16.63 -0.57
C SER A 234 -6.49 17.90 -1.18
N ILE A 235 -7.32 18.91 -1.46
CA ILE A 235 -6.84 20.21 -1.95
C ILE A 235 -5.95 20.89 -0.90
N ASP A 236 -6.25 20.68 0.39
CA ASP A 236 -5.46 21.21 1.51
C ASP A 236 -4.09 20.52 1.66
N ASP A 237 -3.99 19.26 1.22
CA ASP A 237 -2.73 18.51 1.17
C ASP A 237 -1.85 18.99 -0.01
N LEU A 238 -2.47 19.40 -1.12
CA LEU A 238 -1.76 19.85 -2.32
C LEU A 238 -1.01 21.16 -2.14
N SER A 239 -1.47 22.07 -1.28
CA SER A 239 -0.78 23.35 -1.03
C SER A 239 0.56 23.18 -0.30
N ASN A 240 0.80 22.04 0.34
CA ASN A 240 2.06 21.73 1.02
C ASN A 240 3.04 20.90 0.16
N LEU A 241 2.58 20.43 -1.01
CA LEU A 241 3.32 19.55 -1.92
C LEU A 241 3.87 20.29 -3.16
N ILE A 242 3.57 21.58 -3.33
CA ILE A 242 4.04 22.47 -4.41
C ILE A 242 5.07 23.45 -3.88
#